data_AF-A0A970YYN1-F1
#
_entry.id   AF-A0A970YYN1-F1
#
_cell.length_a   1.000
_cell.length_b   1.000
_cell.length_c   1.000
_cell.angle_alpha   90.00
_cell.angle_beta   90.00
_cell.angle_gamma   90.00
#
_symmetry.space_group_name_H-M   'P 1'
#
loop_
_entity.id
_entity.type
_entity.pdbx_description
1 polymer ?
#
loop_
_entity_poly.entity_id
_entity_poly.type
_entity_poly.pdbx_seq_one_letter_code
_entity_poly.pdbx_strand_id
1 'polypeptide(L)'
;MRKLVISLAVVYLQCLFLLAGKPNHSGWPLEVLSWDIDKAYPGIEYNYRLAVKGGEYPYEFTLVDGPSGMTINKNSGEILWKPVSLLTDTVVIKISDKSGNSLMHRFDITSTKTGFYFVDGAKGNNSNNGSEASPWKTMAYASATADSASYVYVKKGTYSETFTMVVNKCGRFFAYPGDSVVVIGAGTGTASFSVVGKNRIFQGFVFDGRGLRWIFSVAGSVNNVIWRKNEMRNVFDTTRANPCFIFFWNQESRYTNMVIQNNIFHDLSDPVAYHGASVTYYAVVNSLYEDNHAYDIDGDGVDEKVGGKRNTFRNNIFNDIRMYQAIRLNSNPSSDSTEICYNLIYNCTQGIQIGSNGSYVANIFVHHNTCLNPIILANLVIAGANSNNINIYKNIIGNGTQYPYSLGGWPNGFTDKVAIDSNIVYGLSDLTRVVGTAKQLNWAQWQDSGFDVNSKAMQLKFDSDNIPILPDSLKIYGCYGGNYNKITDIKLSENENPYGKEYSLSQNYPNPFNPSTTIKFNIPNNGVEATRRVVLKIFDILGREVITLVNEHKPAGNYTVEWNGTNSAGQKVGSGIYFYQLKTGSGFVETKKMLLLR
;
A
#
# COMPACT_ATOMS: atom_id res chain seq x y z
N MET A 1 5.36 -11.76 20.17
CA MET A 1 4.96 -10.35 20.44
C MET A 1 4.37 -9.76 19.18
N ARG A 2 3.06 -10.00 19.01
CA ARG A 2 1.98 -8.99 19.00
C ARG A 2 1.96 -8.16 17.70
N LYS A 3 1.49 -8.81 16.63
CA LYS A 3 0.85 -8.14 15.49
C LYS A 3 -0.31 -7.34 16.07
N LEU A 4 -0.24 -6.02 15.91
CA LEU A 4 -1.33 -5.12 16.23
C LEU A 4 -2.48 -5.45 15.29
N VAL A 5 -3.42 -6.28 15.74
CA VAL A 5 -4.69 -6.46 15.05
C VAL A 5 -5.52 -5.23 15.39
N ILE A 6 -5.26 -4.12 14.71
CA ILE A 6 -6.29 -3.10 14.56
C ILE A 6 -7.28 -3.71 13.57
N SER A 7 -8.42 -4.15 14.09
CA SER A 7 -9.59 -4.43 13.27
C SER A 7 -9.87 -3.16 12.45
N LEU A 8 -9.50 -3.21 11.18
CA LEU A 8 -9.60 -2.15 10.19
C LEU A 8 -11.07 -1.95 9.84
N ALA A 9 -11.72 -1.21 10.70
CA ALA A 9 -12.54 -0.15 10.22
C ALA A 9 -12.35 0.98 11.19
N VAL A 10 -13.21 1.95 11.08
CA VAL A 10 -13.41 2.95 12.08
C VAL A 10 -12.37 4.19 11.98
N VAL A 11 -12.56 5.31 11.17
CA VAL A 11 -12.23 6.82 11.19
C VAL A 11 -13.34 8.03 11.07
N TYR A 12 -14.66 7.90 10.83
CA TYR A 12 -15.62 8.77 10.07
C TYR A 12 -16.54 9.69 10.88
N LEU A 13 -16.98 9.31 12.08
CA LEU A 13 -18.25 9.85 12.61
C LEU A 13 -18.13 10.61 13.92
N GLN A 14 -16.93 10.85 14.46
CA GLN A 14 -16.79 11.75 15.61
C GLN A 14 -15.86 12.97 15.40
N CYS A 15 -15.18 13.10 14.26
CA CYS A 15 -14.61 14.40 13.87
C CYS A 15 -15.66 15.45 13.47
N LEU A 16 -16.89 15.03 13.15
CA LEU A 16 -17.98 15.94 12.72
C LEU A 16 -18.63 16.73 13.87
N PHE A 17 -18.56 16.25 15.12
CA PHE A 17 -19.30 16.84 16.24
C PHE A 17 -18.44 17.50 17.33
N LEU A 18 -17.11 17.36 17.29
CA LEU A 18 -16.23 17.89 18.35
C LEU A 18 -15.52 19.19 18.01
N LEU A 19 -15.52 19.62 16.74
CA LEU A 19 -14.68 20.70 16.25
C LEU A 19 -15.50 21.64 15.35
N ALA A 20 -15.54 22.92 15.71
CA ALA A 20 -16.19 23.96 14.91
C ALA A 20 -15.40 24.26 13.63
N GLY A 21 -16.04 24.88 12.63
CA GLY A 21 -15.42 25.30 11.36
C GLY A 21 -15.55 24.29 10.21
N LYS A 22 -15.68 24.79 8.97
CA LYS A 22 -15.61 23.94 7.77
C LYS A 22 -14.14 23.63 7.47
N PRO A 23 -13.78 22.40 7.06
CA PRO A 23 -12.42 22.13 6.61
C PRO A 23 -12.13 22.99 5.38
N ASN A 24 -10.97 23.64 5.33
CA ASN A 24 -10.47 24.16 4.08
C ASN A 24 -10.05 22.96 3.22
N HIS A 25 -10.88 22.65 2.23
CA HIS A 25 -10.61 21.65 1.20
C HIS A 25 -10.28 22.38 -0.10
N SER A 26 -9.88 21.63 -1.12
CA SER A 26 -9.37 22.20 -2.38
C SER A 26 -10.34 23.12 -3.14
N GLY A 27 -11.65 23.00 -2.91
CA GLY A 27 -12.69 23.75 -3.64
C GLY A 27 -12.80 23.41 -5.13
N TRP A 28 -12.10 22.37 -5.61
CA TRP A 28 -12.19 21.95 -7.01
C TRP A 28 -13.59 21.40 -7.33
N PRO A 29 -14.08 21.57 -8.57
CA PRO A 29 -15.35 20.96 -8.97
C PRO A 29 -15.26 19.43 -8.94
N LEU A 30 -16.40 18.77 -8.73
CA LEU A 30 -16.54 17.33 -8.95
C LEU A 30 -16.10 16.97 -10.38
N GLU A 31 -15.25 15.96 -10.50
CA GLU A 31 -14.69 15.50 -11.75
C GLU A 31 -14.56 13.98 -11.73
N VAL A 32 -14.98 13.32 -12.82
CA VAL A 32 -14.67 11.92 -13.08
C VAL A 32 -13.30 11.88 -13.78
N LEU A 33 -12.30 11.32 -13.10
CA LEU A 33 -10.92 11.21 -13.58
C LEU A 33 -10.71 9.94 -14.41
N SER A 34 -11.45 8.88 -14.11
CA SER A 34 -11.41 7.66 -14.89
C SER A 34 -12.16 7.83 -16.20
N TRP A 35 -11.67 7.25 -17.29
CA TRP A 35 -12.46 7.09 -18.52
C TRP A 35 -13.49 5.97 -18.43
N ASP A 36 -14.34 5.82 -19.44
CA ASP A 36 -15.38 4.79 -19.47
C ASP A 36 -14.89 3.47 -20.07
N ILE A 37 -15.37 2.37 -19.49
CA ILE A 37 -15.26 1.03 -20.10
C ILE A 37 -16.52 0.82 -20.91
N ASP A 38 -16.48 1.32 -22.13
CA ASP A 38 -17.61 1.40 -23.08
C ASP A 38 -18.05 0.04 -23.65
N LYS A 39 -17.39 -1.07 -23.28
CA LYS A 39 -17.73 -2.41 -23.74
C LYS A 39 -17.75 -3.43 -22.61
N ALA A 40 -18.69 -4.36 -22.71
CA ALA A 40 -18.75 -5.56 -21.87
C ALA A 40 -18.82 -6.81 -22.74
N TYR A 41 -18.32 -7.94 -22.25
CA TYR A 41 -18.39 -9.21 -22.97
C TYR A 41 -19.59 -10.04 -22.45
N PRO A 42 -20.50 -10.52 -23.32
CA PRO A 42 -21.65 -11.34 -22.90
C PRO A 42 -21.22 -12.57 -22.09
N GLY A 43 -21.74 -12.70 -20.87
CA GLY A 43 -21.47 -13.81 -19.96
C GLY A 43 -20.26 -13.63 -19.04
N ILE A 44 -19.47 -12.56 -19.20
CA ILE A 44 -18.38 -12.20 -18.30
C ILE A 44 -18.84 -11.05 -17.39
N GLU A 45 -18.47 -11.11 -16.11
CA GLU A 45 -18.77 -10.03 -15.17
C GLU A 45 -18.06 -8.75 -15.60
N TYR A 46 -18.83 -7.71 -15.84
CA TYR A 46 -18.38 -6.34 -15.93
C TYR A 46 -18.26 -5.79 -14.51
N ASN A 47 -17.02 -5.54 -14.09
CA ASN A 47 -16.70 -4.94 -12.81
C ASN A 47 -15.79 -3.74 -13.05
N TYR A 48 -16.34 -2.55 -12.86
CA TYR A 48 -15.61 -1.30 -13.07
C TYR A 48 -15.94 -0.27 -12.00
N ARG A 49 -14.96 0.49 -11.53
CA ARG A 49 -15.16 1.54 -10.55
C ARG A 49 -14.88 2.92 -11.15
N LEU A 50 -15.72 3.90 -10.85
CA LEU A 50 -15.42 5.29 -11.20
C LEU A 50 -14.31 5.85 -10.28
N ALA A 51 -13.38 6.60 -10.86
CA ALA A 51 -12.44 7.42 -10.11
C ALA A 51 -12.95 8.86 -10.11
N VAL A 52 -13.35 9.38 -8.95
CA VAL A 52 -13.91 10.73 -8.80
C VAL A 52 -13.05 11.56 -7.87
N LYS A 53 -12.89 12.85 -8.15
CA LYS A 53 -12.18 13.80 -7.30
C LYS A 53 -12.87 15.17 -7.28
N GLY A 54 -12.38 16.08 -6.44
CA GLY A 54 -12.99 17.40 -6.21
C GLY A 54 -14.27 17.32 -5.39
N GLY A 55 -15.02 18.41 -5.30
CA GLY A 55 -16.14 18.55 -4.37
C GLY A 55 -15.71 18.33 -2.91
N GLU A 56 -16.66 18.01 -2.04
CA GLU A 56 -16.40 17.58 -0.66
C GLU A 56 -16.67 16.07 -0.49
N TYR A 57 -15.61 15.27 -0.30
CA TYR A 57 -15.75 13.84 -0.02
C TYR A 57 -16.44 13.57 1.34
N PRO A 58 -17.25 12.49 1.53
CA PRO A 58 -17.52 11.37 0.61
C PRO A 58 -18.44 11.71 -0.53
N TYR A 59 -18.46 10.81 -1.50
CA TYR A 59 -19.45 10.82 -2.56
C TYR A 59 -20.54 9.77 -2.34
N GLU A 60 -21.71 10.08 -2.87
CA GLU A 60 -22.82 9.17 -3.05
C GLU A 60 -23.06 8.97 -4.55
N PHE A 61 -23.13 7.71 -4.97
CA PHE A 61 -23.31 7.28 -6.35
C PHE A 61 -24.70 6.68 -6.54
N THR A 62 -25.41 7.15 -7.56
CA THR A 62 -26.73 6.64 -7.92
C THR A 62 -26.75 6.28 -9.40
N LEU A 63 -27.10 5.03 -9.72
CA LEU A 63 -27.41 4.61 -11.08
C LEU A 63 -28.81 5.16 -11.39
N VAL A 64 -28.86 6.17 -12.26
CA VAL A 64 -30.10 6.83 -12.67
C VAL A 64 -30.72 6.10 -13.86
N ASP A 65 -29.88 5.63 -14.78
CA ASP A 65 -30.29 4.88 -15.95
C ASP A 65 -29.17 3.93 -16.39
N GLY A 66 -29.52 2.84 -17.04
CA GLY A 66 -28.57 1.83 -17.51
C GLY A 66 -29.23 0.49 -17.81
N PRO A 67 -28.47 -0.45 -18.39
CA PRO A 67 -29.02 -1.71 -18.85
C PRO A 67 -29.54 -2.57 -17.70
N SER A 68 -30.55 -3.39 -18.01
CA SER A 68 -31.18 -4.27 -17.02
C SER A 68 -30.15 -5.14 -16.28
N GLY A 69 -30.28 -5.18 -14.96
CA GLY A 69 -29.39 -5.92 -14.06
C GLY A 69 -28.07 -5.21 -13.73
N MET A 70 -27.79 -4.03 -14.28
CA MET A 70 -26.65 -3.22 -13.85
C MET A 70 -26.94 -2.61 -12.47
N THR A 71 -25.91 -2.60 -11.62
CA THR A 71 -25.99 -1.99 -10.29
C THR A 71 -24.77 -1.12 -10.06
N ILE A 72 -24.88 -0.17 -9.13
CA ILE A 72 -23.74 0.61 -8.65
C ILE A 72 -23.70 0.58 -7.13
N ASN A 73 -22.52 0.40 -6.56
CA ASN A 73 -22.30 0.56 -5.13
C ASN A 73 -22.40 2.05 -4.79
N LYS A 74 -23.33 2.36 -3.89
CA LYS A 74 -23.68 3.71 -3.44
C LYS A 74 -22.48 4.54 -2.96
N ASN A 75 -21.45 3.91 -2.41
CA ASN A 75 -20.39 4.61 -1.69
C ASN A 75 -19.02 4.48 -2.40
N SER A 76 -18.78 3.38 -3.13
CA SER A 76 -17.53 3.20 -3.88
C SER A 76 -17.65 3.62 -5.34
N GLY A 77 -18.85 3.68 -5.92
CA GLY A 77 -19.02 3.88 -7.35
C GLY A 77 -18.60 2.67 -8.20
N GLU A 78 -18.51 1.49 -7.58
CA GLU A 78 -18.29 0.22 -8.28
C GLU A 78 -19.57 -0.21 -9.01
N ILE A 79 -19.46 -0.31 -10.32
CA ILE A 79 -20.49 -0.77 -11.24
C ILE A 79 -20.31 -2.27 -11.44
N LEU A 80 -21.38 -3.03 -11.21
CA LEU A 80 -21.45 -4.46 -11.46
C LEU A 80 -22.54 -4.74 -12.48
N TRP A 81 -22.21 -5.56 -13.48
CA TRP A 81 -23.16 -6.01 -14.48
C TRP A 81 -22.69 -7.32 -15.12
N LYS A 82 -23.61 -8.15 -15.59
CA LYS A 82 -23.28 -9.36 -16.35
C LYS A 82 -24.21 -9.48 -17.55
N PRO A 83 -23.85 -8.92 -18.71
CA PRO A 83 -24.72 -8.97 -19.88
C PRO A 83 -24.97 -10.41 -20.31
N VAL A 84 -26.20 -10.72 -20.67
CA VAL A 84 -26.59 -12.05 -21.19
C VAL A 84 -26.74 -12.08 -22.71
N SER A 85 -26.91 -10.92 -23.35
CA SER A 85 -27.10 -10.77 -24.79
C SER A 85 -26.33 -9.56 -25.33
N LEU A 86 -26.26 -9.44 -26.65
CA LEU A 86 -25.76 -8.26 -27.34
C LEU A 86 -26.74 -7.10 -27.16
N LEU A 87 -26.20 -5.90 -26.94
CA LEU A 87 -26.96 -4.73 -26.48
C LEU A 87 -26.08 -3.49 -26.57
N THR A 88 -26.67 -2.35 -26.88
CA THR A 88 -26.09 -1.03 -26.63
C THR A 88 -27.09 -0.22 -25.82
N ASP A 89 -26.62 0.41 -24.76
CA ASP A 89 -27.44 1.21 -23.85
C ASP A 89 -26.64 2.42 -23.36
N THR A 90 -27.31 3.37 -22.72
CA THR A 90 -26.67 4.52 -22.08
C THR A 90 -26.69 4.37 -20.57
N VAL A 91 -25.52 4.48 -19.94
CA VAL A 91 -25.38 4.50 -18.48
C VAL A 91 -25.38 5.94 -17.99
N VAL A 92 -26.21 6.22 -17.00
CA VAL A 92 -26.33 7.54 -16.38
C VAL A 92 -26.12 7.40 -14.88
N ILE A 93 -25.07 8.02 -14.37
CA ILE A 93 -24.70 7.98 -12.95
C ILE A 93 -24.75 9.39 -12.40
N LYS A 94 -25.50 9.59 -11.31
CA LYS A 94 -25.42 10.79 -10.50
C LYS A 94 -24.37 10.59 -9.43
N ILE A 95 -23.43 11.53 -9.33
CA ILE A 95 -22.40 11.60 -8.29
C ILE A 95 -22.74 12.82 -7.45
N SER A 96 -22.95 12.66 -6.15
CA SER A 96 -23.22 13.77 -5.23
C SER A 96 -22.15 13.83 -4.15
N ASP A 97 -21.65 15.01 -3.84
CA ASP A 97 -20.69 15.23 -2.76
C ASP A 97 -21.40 15.52 -1.43
N LYS A 98 -20.63 15.56 -0.34
CA LYS A 98 -21.13 15.82 1.01
C LYS A 98 -21.75 17.21 1.18
N SER A 99 -21.31 18.17 0.38
CA SER A 99 -21.80 19.55 0.38
C SER A 99 -23.09 19.71 -0.46
N GLY A 100 -23.54 18.65 -1.13
CA GLY A 100 -24.75 18.65 -1.97
C GLY A 100 -24.50 19.06 -3.42
N ASN A 101 -23.25 19.29 -3.84
CA ASN A 101 -22.94 19.44 -5.26
C ASN A 101 -23.15 18.10 -5.97
N SER A 102 -23.50 18.14 -7.25
CA SER A 102 -23.62 16.90 -8.02
C SER A 102 -23.15 17.03 -9.46
N LEU A 103 -22.72 15.91 -10.02
CA LEU A 103 -22.28 15.73 -11.39
C LEU A 103 -23.06 14.56 -11.99
N MET A 104 -23.60 14.76 -13.21
CA MET A 104 -24.20 13.69 -14.00
C MET A 104 -23.16 13.15 -14.97
N HIS A 105 -22.72 11.91 -14.76
CA HIS A 105 -21.81 11.19 -15.65
C HIS A 105 -22.62 10.32 -16.61
N ARG A 106 -22.31 10.39 -17.91
CA ARG A 106 -23.06 9.69 -18.97
C ARG A 106 -22.09 9.06 -19.95
N PHE A 107 -22.31 7.79 -20.27
CA PHE A 107 -21.54 7.09 -21.30
C PHE A 107 -22.36 5.95 -21.92
N ASP A 108 -22.08 5.63 -23.18
CA ASP A 108 -22.68 4.48 -23.84
C ASP A 108 -21.89 3.21 -23.52
N ILE A 109 -22.61 2.11 -23.28
CA ILE A 109 -22.03 0.79 -23.05
C ILE A 109 -22.57 -0.21 -24.07
N THR A 110 -21.65 -0.98 -24.68
CA THR A 110 -21.99 -2.02 -25.65
C THR A 110 -21.58 -3.41 -25.16
N SER A 111 -22.55 -4.30 -24.98
CA SER A 111 -22.33 -5.73 -24.81
C SER A 111 -22.00 -6.36 -26.17
N THR A 112 -20.74 -6.77 -26.36
CA THR A 112 -20.24 -7.34 -27.62
C THR A 112 -19.07 -8.30 -27.41
N LYS A 113 -18.86 -9.22 -28.36
CA LYS A 113 -17.64 -10.04 -28.42
C LYS A 113 -16.52 -9.35 -29.20
N THR A 114 -16.85 -8.36 -30.04
CA THR A 114 -15.88 -7.70 -30.91
C THR A 114 -14.97 -6.77 -30.12
N GLY A 115 -13.66 -6.85 -30.37
CA GLY A 115 -12.65 -6.06 -29.68
C GLY A 115 -12.22 -6.63 -28.33
N PHE A 116 -12.69 -7.83 -27.97
CA PHE A 116 -12.20 -8.60 -26.83
C PHE A 116 -11.24 -9.69 -27.28
N TYR A 117 -10.15 -9.83 -26.54
CA TYR A 117 -9.18 -10.91 -26.71
C TYR A 117 -8.85 -11.57 -25.38
N PHE A 118 -8.32 -12.78 -25.46
CA PHE A 118 -8.06 -13.63 -24.32
C PHE A 118 -6.62 -14.14 -24.34
N VAL A 119 -6.00 -14.13 -23.17
CA VAL A 119 -4.68 -14.71 -22.92
C VAL A 119 -4.84 -15.88 -21.95
N ASP A 120 -4.33 -17.05 -22.30
CA ASP A 120 -4.37 -18.26 -21.46
C ASP A 120 -2.98 -18.92 -21.50
N GLY A 121 -2.28 -18.87 -20.37
CA GLY A 121 -0.92 -19.39 -20.27
C GLY A 121 -0.86 -20.92 -20.38
N ALA A 122 -1.96 -21.64 -20.14
CA ALA A 122 -2.00 -23.10 -20.25
C ALA A 122 -2.40 -23.53 -21.67
N LYS A 123 -3.46 -22.95 -22.22
CA LYS A 123 -4.10 -23.39 -23.48
C LYS A 123 -3.80 -22.52 -24.69
N GLY A 124 -3.25 -21.33 -24.49
CA GLY A 124 -3.03 -20.37 -25.56
C GLY A 124 -1.86 -20.71 -26.48
N ASN A 125 -1.87 -20.10 -27.66
CA ASN A 125 -0.77 -20.06 -28.62
C ASN A 125 -0.77 -18.68 -29.30
N ASN A 126 0.39 -18.05 -29.47
CA ASN A 126 0.48 -16.72 -30.09
C ASN A 126 0.17 -16.75 -31.60
N SER A 127 0.14 -17.92 -32.25
CA SER A 127 -0.40 -18.04 -33.61
C SER A 127 -1.94 -18.04 -33.67
N ASN A 128 -2.63 -18.09 -32.53
CA ASN A 128 -4.09 -18.07 -32.49
C ASN A 128 -4.66 -16.69 -32.80
N ASN A 129 -5.98 -16.62 -33.01
CA ASN A 129 -6.69 -15.36 -33.27
C ASN A 129 -7.04 -14.55 -32.01
N GLY A 130 -6.71 -15.05 -30.81
CA GLY A 130 -6.95 -14.37 -29.53
C GLY A 130 -8.40 -14.41 -29.05
N SER A 131 -9.29 -15.13 -29.75
CA SER A 131 -10.66 -15.35 -29.28
C SER A 131 -10.69 -16.20 -28.01
N GLU A 132 -11.82 -16.25 -27.31
CA GLU A 132 -11.94 -17.04 -26.09
C GLU A 132 -11.70 -18.54 -26.31
N ALA A 133 -12.11 -19.06 -27.47
CA ALA A 133 -11.93 -20.46 -27.87
C ALA A 133 -10.49 -20.76 -28.33
N SER A 134 -9.80 -19.75 -28.86
CA SER A 134 -8.42 -19.85 -29.35
C SER A 134 -7.59 -18.68 -28.81
N PRO A 135 -7.25 -18.69 -27.50
CA PRO A 135 -6.59 -17.56 -26.85
C PRO A 135 -5.11 -17.45 -27.23
N TRP A 136 -4.53 -16.27 -27.04
CA TRP A 136 -3.08 -16.08 -27.12
C TRP A 136 -2.37 -16.65 -25.88
N LYS A 137 -1.06 -16.87 -25.97
CA LYS A 137 -0.27 -17.45 -24.87
C LYS A 137 0.15 -16.41 -23.84
N THR A 138 0.55 -15.22 -24.29
CA THR A 138 1.28 -14.25 -23.46
C THR A 138 0.67 -12.86 -23.50
N MET A 139 0.81 -12.11 -22.40
CA MET A 139 0.40 -10.70 -22.33
C MET A 139 1.24 -9.81 -23.25
N ALA A 140 2.55 -10.08 -23.35
CA ALA A 140 3.46 -9.35 -24.24
C ALA A 140 2.99 -9.39 -25.70
N TYR A 141 2.62 -10.57 -26.19
CA TYR A 141 2.07 -10.72 -27.55
C TYR A 141 0.74 -9.97 -27.72
N ALA A 142 -0.15 -10.05 -26.73
CA ALA A 142 -1.41 -9.30 -26.75
C ALA A 142 -1.16 -7.78 -26.79
N SER A 143 -0.19 -7.28 -26.03
CA SER A 143 0.18 -5.85 -26.01
C SER A 143 0.76 -5.36 -27.34
N ALA A 144 1.47 -6.22 -28.08
CA ALA A 144 2.02 -5.88 -29.39
C ALA A 144 1.00 -6.01 -30.53
N THR A 145 0.05 -6.93 -30.40
CA THR A 145 -0.83 -7.35 -31.50
C THR A 145 -2.18 -6.61 -31.47
N ALA A 146 -2.87 -6.61 -30.32
CA ALA A 146 -4.22 -6.10 -30.21
C ALA A 146 -4.31 -4.59 -30.44
N ASP A 147 -5.41 -4.15 -31.04
CA ASP A 147 -5.63 -2.74 -31.35
C ASP A 147 -5.80 -1.89 -30.10
N SER A 148 -5.49 -0.59 -30.21
CA SER A 148 -5.51 0.34 -29.08
C SER A 148 -6.87 0.51 -28.41
N ALA A 149 -7.97 0.13 -29.07
CA ALA A 149 -9.34 0.17 -28.56
C ALA A 149 -9.82 -1.18 -27.97
N SER A 150 -8.97 -2.21 -27.99
CA SER A 150 -9.32 -3.54 -27.52
C SER A 150 -9.27 -3.68 -26.00
N TYR A 151 -9.86 -4.78 -25.52
CA TYR A 151 -9.89 -5.24 -24.14
C TYR A 151 -9.30 -6.64 -24.08
N VAL A 152 -8.37 -6.90 -23.16
CA VAL A 152 -7.73 -8.21 -23.03
C VAL A 152 -8.01 -8.79 -21.65
N TYR A 153 -8.70 -9.94 -21.63
CA TYR A 153 -8.85 -10.75 -20.43
C TYR A 153 -7.73 -11.79 -20.34
N VAL A 154 -7.08 -11.86 -19.18
CA VAL A 154 -6.02 -12.83 -18.90
C VAL A 154 -6.59 -13.88 -17.95
N LYS A 155 -6.59 -15.14 -18.37
CA LYS A 155 -7.15 -16.25 -17.59
C LYS A 155 -6.19 -16.68 -16.47
N LYS A 156 -6.71 -17.46 -15.52
CA LYS A 156 -5.95 -18.04 -14.41
C LYS A 156 -4.60 -18.60 -14.85
N GLY A 157 -3.55 -18.24 -14.12
CA GLY A 157 -2.22 -18.77 -14.36
C GLY A 157 -1.12 -17.95 -13.72
N THR A 158 0.10 -18.44 -13.90
CA THR A 158 1.32 -17.70 -13.58
C THR A 158 2.05 -17.39 -14.88
N TYR A 159 2.27 -16.11 -15.14
CA TYR A 159 2.87 -15.58 -16.35
C TYR A 159 4.23 -14.99 -16.00
N SER A 160 5.31 -15.54 -16.55
CA SER A 160 6.65 -14.96 -16.35
C SER A 160 7.00 -14.13 -17.58
N GLU A 161 6.82 -12.81 -17.47
CA GLU A 161 6.94 -11.89 -18.59
C GLU A 161 7.53 -10.55 -18.17
N THR A 162 8.35 -9.98 -19.04
CA THR A 162 8.80 -8.58 -18.99
C THR A 162 8.62 -8.00 -20.37
N PHE A 163 7.95 -6.85 -20.49
CA PHE A 163 7.77 -6.20 -21.79
C PHE A 163 7.53 -4.70 -21.69
N THR A 164 7.84 -4.02 -22.79
CA THR A 164 7.46 -2.63 -23.02
C THR A 164 6.17 -2.59 -23.83
N MET A 165 5.20 -1.81 -23.36
CA MET A 165 3.96 -1.60 -24.10
C MET A 165 4.23 -0.89 -25.43
N VAL A 166 3.39 -1.13 -26.43
CA VAL A 166 3.50 -0.42 -27.71
C VAL A 166 2.54 0.77 -27.70
N VAL A 167 3.05 1.99 -27.96
CA VAL A 167 2.33 3.27 -27.79
C VAL A 167 0.93 3.26 -28.42
N ASN A 168 0.78 2.74 -29.64
CA ASN A 168 -0.49 2.75 -30.38
C ASN A 168 -1.21 1.38 -30.38
N LYS A 169 -0.94 0.53 -29.39
CA LYS A 169 -1.57 -0.78 -29.24
C LYS A 169 -2.30 -0.91 -27.92
N CYS A 170 -2.95 -2.05 -27.73
CA CYS A 170 -3.74 -2.35 -26.55
C CYS A 170 -2.88 -2.28 -25.27
N GLY A 171 -3.44 -1.62 -24.28
CA GLY A 171 -2.92 -1.63 -22.92
C GLY A 171 -4.02 -1.74 -21.88
N ARG A 172 -5.18 -2.31 -22.23
CA ARG A 172 -6.29 -2.57 -21.30
C ARG A 172 -6.30 -4.05 -20.94
N PHE A 173 -5.67 -4.38 -19.82
CA PHE A 173 -5.55 -5.73 -19.30
C PHE A 173 -6.40 -5.90 -18.04
N PHE A 174 -7.14 -7.00 -18.02
CA PHE A 174 -7.98 -7.42 -16.90
C PHE A 174 -7.67 -8.87 -16.57
N ALA A 175 -7.43 -9.19 -15.31
CA ALA A 175 -7.56 -10.56 -14.86
C ALA A 175 -9.00 -11.01 -15.12
N TYR A 176 -9.16 -12.23 -15.61
CA TYR A 176 -10.47 -12.80 -15.86
C TYR A 176 -11.26 -12.83 -14.52
N PRO A 177 -12.52 -12.37 -14.47
CA PRO A 177 -13.24 -12.27 -13.20
C PRO A 177 -13.30 -13.59 -12.43
N GLY A 178 -12.90 -13.56 -11.16
CA GLY A 178 -12.81 -14.73 -10.28
C GLY A 178 -11.53 -15.55 -10.41
N ASP A 179 -10.69 -15.30 -11.41
CA ASP A 179 -9.41 -15.99 -11.57
C ASP A 179 -8.30 -15.32 -10.75
N SER A 180 -7.38 -16.14 -10.23
CA SER A 180 -6.10 -15.67 -9.70
C SER A 180 -5.07 -15.65 -10.82
N VAL A 181 -4.63 -14.46 -11.20
CA VAL A 181 -3.66 -14.23 -12.27
C VAL A 181 -2.41 -13.60 -11.68
N VAL A 182 -1.33 -14.37 -11.64
CA VAL A 182 -0.04 -13.93 -11.11
C VAL A 182 0.88 -13.59 -12.28
N VAL A 183 1.40 -12.37 -12.31
CA VAL A 183 2.37 -11.94 -13.32
C VAL A 183 3.69 -11.66 -12.64
N ILE A 184 4.72 -12.38 -13.05
CA ILE A 184 6.04 -12.39 -12.48
C ILE A 184 7.00 -11.71 -13.45
N GLY A 185 7.74 -10.71 -13.00
CA GLY A 185 8.80 -10.11 -13.81
C GLY A 185 9.83 -11.14 -14.26
N ALA A 186 10.09 -11.22 -15.57
CA ALA A 186 11.10 -12.12 -16.14
C ALA A 186 12.43 -11.39 -16.40
N GLY A 187 13.55 -11.95 -15.92
CA GLY A 187 14.91 -11.49 -16.25
C GLY A 187 15.66 -10.81 -15.10
N THR A 188 16.77 -10.15 -15.44
CA THR A 188 17.70 -9.48 -14.50
C THR A 188 17.65 -7.95 -14.59
N GLY A 189 16.54 -7.40 -15.12
CA GLY A 189 16.38 -5.97 -15.42
C GLY A 189 16.02 -5.12 -14.19
N THR A 190 15.71 -3.84 -14.41
CA THR A 190 15.23 -2.94 -13.36
C THR A 190 13.71 -2.84 -13.28
N ALA A 191 12.96 -3.20 -14.33
CA ALA A 191 11.49 -3.15 -14.35
C ALA A 191 10.86 -4.40 -14.98
N SER A 192 9.69 -4.82 -14.50
CA SER A 192 8.86 -5.85 -15.16
C SER A 192 8.09 -5.31 -16.37
N PHE A 193 7.50 -4.12 -16.27
CA PHE A 193 6.65 -3.55 -17.33
C PHE A 193 7.01 -2.09 -17.59
N SER A 194 7.30 -1.76 -18.84
CA SER A 194 7.43 -0.35 -19.25
C SER A 194 6.10 0.15 -19.82
N VAL A 195 5.48 1.09 -19.11
CA VAL A 195 4.21 1.70 -19.50
C VAL A 195 4.51 2.95 -20.32
N VAL A 196 4.11 2.91 -21.58
CA VAL A 196 4.27 4.02 -22.54
C VAL A 196 2.97 4.24 -23.32
N GLY A 197 2.83 5.43 -23.89
CA GLY A 197 1.62 5.87 -24.58
C GLY A 197 0.49 6.16 -23.61
N LYS A 198 -0.74 6.18 -24.12
CA LYS A 198 -1.92 6.61 -23.35
C LYS A 198 -2.87 5.46 -23.09
N ASN A 199 -3.88 5.72 -22.26
CA ASN A 199 -5.11 4.93 -22.30
C ASN A 199 -4.83 3.46 -21.89
N ARG A 200 -4.36 3.26 -20.65
CA ARG A 200 -3.90 1.97 -20.11
C ARG A 200 -4.66 1.57 -18.86
N ILE A 201 -4.89 0.27 -18.68
CA ILE A 201 -5.54 -0.30 -17.49
C ILE A 201 -4.87 -1.62 -17.13
N PHE A 202 -4.62 -1.80 -15.84
CA PHE A 202 -4.29 -3.09 -15.24
C PHE A 202 -5.23 -3.31 -14.07
N GLN A 203 -6.08 -4.34 -14.18
CA GLN A 203 -7.09 -4.62 -13.17
C GLN A 203 -7.10 -6.09 -12.72
N GLY A 204 -7.05 -6.32 -11.40
CA GLY A 204 -7.31 -7.64 -10.81
C GLY A 204 -6.13 -8.59 -10.73
N PHE A 205 -4.90 -8.12 -10.95
CA PHE A 205 -3.71 -8.98 -11.00
C PHE A 205 -2.96 -9.06 -9.68
N VAL A 206 -2.20 -10.13 -9.50
CA VAL A 206 -1.09 -10.17 -8.55
C VAL A 206 0.20 -9.96 -9.34
N PHE A 207 0.86 -8.82 -9.18
CA PHE A 207 2.18 -8.55 -9.75
C PHE A 207 3.27 -8.87 -8.75
N ASP A 208 4.19 -9.75 -9.13
CA ASP A 208 5.31 -10.17 -8.32
C ASP A 208 6.62 -9.69 -8.95
N GLY A 209 7.29 -8.76 -8.27
CA GLY A 209 8.56 -8.18 -8.73
C GLY A 209 9.72 -9.18 -8.68
N ARG A 210 9.66 -10.26 -7.89
CA ARG A 210 10.79 -11.19 -7.65
C ARG A 210 12.13 -10.51 -7.39
N GLY A 211 12.10 -9.40 -6.65
CA GLY A 211 13.28 -8.63 -6.29
C GLY A 211 13.81 -7.71 -7.40
N LEU A 212 13.02 -7.48 -8.45
CA LEU A 212 13.26 -6.36 -9.37
C LEU A 212 13.02 -5.02 -8.65
N ARG A 213 13.69 -3.97 -9.14
CA ARG A 213 13.59 -2.61 -8.58
C ARG A 213 12.20 -1.97 -8.81
N TRP A 214 11.60 -2.24 -9.96
CA TRP A 214 10.30 -1.70 -10.35
C TRP A 214 9.38 -2.80 -10.88
N ILE A 215 8.09 -2.76 -10.55
CA ILE A 215 7.10 -3.55 -11.29
C ILE A 215 6.71 -2.79 -12.55
N PHE A 216 6.26 -1.54 -12.41
CA PHE A 216 5.92 -0.65 -13.51
C PHE A 216 6.91 0.51 -13.58
N SER A 217 7.48 0.73 -14.76
CA SER A 217 8.25 1.92 -15.12
C SER A 217 7.48 2.72 -16.15
N VAL A 218 7.03 3.92 -15.80
CA VAL A 218 6.20 4.80 -16.63
C VAL A 218 7.08 5.88 -17.25
N ALA A 219 7.19 5.89 -18.58
CA ALA A 219 8.07 6.79 -19.32
C ALA A 219 7.42 7.32 -20.61
N GLY A 220 7.93 8.42 -21.13
CA GLY A 220 7.37 9.13 -22.28
C GLY A 220 6.12 9.96 -21.93
N SER A 221 5.40 10.40 -22.96
CA SER A 221 4.13 11.12 -22.79
C SER A 221 2.99 10.14 -22.48
N VAL A 222 2.74 9.92 -21.19
CA VAL A 222 1.72 9.00 -20.69
C VAL A 222 0.58 9.76 -20.02
N ASN A 223 -0.64 9.51 -20.48
CA ASN A 223 -1.86 10.02 -19.86
C ASN A 223 -2.96 8.95 -19.81
N ASN A 224 -3.85 9.11 -18.83
CA ASN A 224 -5.00 8.21 -18.58
C ASN A 224 -4.54 6.75 -18.33
N VAL A 225 -3.95 6.51 -17.15
CA VAL A 225 -3.57 5.15 -16.73
C VAL A 225 -4.26 4.78 -15.44
N ILE A 226 -4.80 3.56 -15.40
CA ILE A 226 -5.49 3.00 -14.24
C ILE A 226 -4.78 1.73 -13.77
N TRP A 227 -4.36 1.73 -12.50
CA TRP A 227 -4.04 0.51 -11.76
C TRP A 227 -5.11 0.29 -10.71
N ARG A 228 -5.85 -0.81 -10.81
CA ARG A 228 -6.96 -1.09 -9.91
C ARG A 228 -7.02 -2.52 -9.41
N LYS A 229 -7.36 -2.73 -8.14
CA LYS A 229 -7.60 -4.08 -7.57
C LYS A 229 -6.41 -5.02 -7.80
N ASN A 230 -5.19 -4.48 -7.80
CA ASN A 230 -4.00 -5.30 -7.94
C ASN A 230 -3.35 -5.51 -6.57
N GLU A 231 -2.74 -6.68 -6.39
CA GLU A 231 -1.70 -6.89 -5.38
C GLU A 231 -0.35 -6.71 -6.08
N MET A 232 0.57 -5.96 -5.47
CA MET A 232 1.91 -5.72 -5.98
C MET A 232 2.91 -6.01 -4.86
N ARG A 233 3.83 -6.94 -5.10
CA ARG A 233 4.73 -7.44 -4.05
C ARG A 233 6.13 -7.80 -4.51
N ASN A 234 7.01 -8.06 -3.54
CA ASN A 234 8.36 -8.59 -3.73
C ASN A 234 9.26 -7.68 -4.59
N VAL A 235 9.42 -6.43 -4.18
CA VAL A 235 10.38 -5.48 -4.76
C VAL A 235 11.63 -5.45 -3.89
N PHE A 236 12.81 -5.42 -4.50
CA PHE A 236 14.07 -5.40 -3.78
C PHE A 236 15.09 -4.52 -4.48
N ASP A 237 15.86 -3.75 -3.71
CA ASP A 237 17.05 -3.06 -4.20
C ASP A 237 18.07 -2.90 -3.07
N THR A 238 19.35 -2.74 -3.41
CA THR A 238 20.44 -2.49 -2.44
C THR A 238 21.29 -1.30 -2.86
N THR A 239 20.88 -0.58 -3.90
CA THR A 239 21.55 0.60 -4.41
C THR A 239 20.88 1.85 -3.85
N ARG A 240 21.37 3.04 -4.23
CA ARG A 240 20.73 4.32 -3.87
C ARG A 240 19.65 4.77 -4.87
N ALA A 241 19.11 3.83 -5.66
CA ALA A 241 18.01 4.11 -6.57
C ALA A 241 16.70 4.37 -5.80
N ASN A 242 15.56 4.45 -6.49
CA ASN A 242 14.24 4.57 -5.84
C ASN A 242 13.42 3.31 -6.19
N PRO A 243 13.55 2.20 -5.47
CA PRO A 243 12.72 1.02 -5.72
C PRO A 243 11.25 1.32 -5.43
N CYS A 244 10.33 0.84 -6.27
CA CYS A 244 8.89 1.01 -6.02
C CYS A 244 8.07 0.12 -6.94
N PHE A 245 6.78 -0.07 -6.65
CA PHE A 245 5.93 -0.86 -7.53
C PHE A 245 5.54 -0.09 -8.79
N ILE A 246 5.32 1.23 -8.69
CA ILE A 246 5.06 2.09 -9.84
C ILE A 246 6.02 3.29 -9.81
N PHE A 247 6.89 3.38 -10.80
CA PHE A 247 7.90 4.43 -10.94
C PHE A 247 7.58 5.35 -12.11
N PHE A 248 7.56 6.66 -11.89
CA PHE A 248 7.45 7.67 -12.94
C PHE A 248 8.81 8.33 -13.19
N TRP A 249 9.24 8.51 -14.44
CA TRP A 249 10.56 9.10 -14.74
C TRP A 249 10.59 10.63 -14.66
N ASN A 250 11.73 11.19 -14.22
CA ASN A 250 11.97 12.63 -13.96
C ASN A 250 12.23 13.52 -15.20
N GLN A 251 12.30 12.96 -16.42
CA GLN A 251 12.75 13.71 -17.61
C GLN A 251 11.70 13.80 -18.73
N GLU A 252 10.45 13.46 -18.43
CA GLU A 252 9.40 13.31 -19.44
C GLU A 252 8.35 14.41 -19.35
N SER A 253 7.65 14.66 -20.45
CA SER A 253 6.44 15.50 -20.47
C SER A 253 5.46 15.02 -19.38
N ARG A 254 4.94 15.94 -18.56
CA ARG A 254 4.06 15.68 -17.40
C ARG A 254 3.12 14.48 -17.59
N TYR A 255 3.05 13.60 -16.59
CA TYR A 255 2.09 12.50 -16.56
C TYR A 255 0.74 13.01 -16.06
N THR A 256 -0.35 12.75 -16.78
CA THR A 256 -1.68 13.28 -16.41
C THR A 256 -2.74 12.20 -16.28
N ASN A 257 -3.65 12.38 -15.32
CA ASN A 257 -4.79 11.48 -15.08
C ASN A 257 -4.37 10.06 -14.71
N MET A 258 -3.63 9.95 -13.61
CA MET A 258 -3.20 8.66 -13.05
C MET A 258 -4.18 8.23 -11.95
N VAL A 259 -4.77 7.05 -12.09
CA VAL A 259 -5.67 6.45 -11.10
C VAL A 259 -5.00 5.21 -10.51
N ILE A 260 -4.71 5.26 -9.22
CA ILE A 260 -4.19 4.14 -8.44
C ILE A 260 -5.23 3.86 -7.36
N GLN A 261 -6.11 2.89 -7.61
CA GLN A 261 -7.33 2.70 -6.80
C GLN A 261 -7.50 1.25 -6.33
N ASN A 262 -7.77 0.99 -5.05
CA ASN A 262 -7.97 -0.37 -4.51
C ASN A 262 -6.78 -1.33 -4.69
N ASN A 263 -5.53 -0.86 -4.65
CA ASN A 263 -4.37 -1.75 -4.76
C ASN A 263 -3.81 -2.10 -3.37
N ILE A 264 -3.12 -3.23 -3.30
CA ILE A 264 -2.33 -3.66 -2.15
C ILE A 264 -0.86 -3.64 -2.55
N PHE A 265 -0.01 -2.98 -1.79
CA PHE A 265 1.43 -2.87 -2.00
C PHE A 265 2.16 -3.41 -0.78
N HIS A 266 3.03 -4.41 -0.95
CA HIS A 266 3.78 -4.96 0.18
C HIS A 266 5.06 -5.71 -0.18
N ASP A 267 5.85 -6.09 0.81
CA ASP A 267 7.13 -6.79 0.61
C ASP A 267 8.11 -5.98 -0.27
N LEU A 268 8.38 -4.73 0.08
CA LEU A 268 9.45 -3.93 -0.54
C LEU A 268 10.62 -3.76 0.43
N SER A 269 11.79 -4.31 0.07
CA SER A 269 13.00 -4.14 0.87
C SER A 269 14.12 -3.36 0.16
N ASP A 270 14.65 -2.36 0.85
CA ASP A 270 15.77 -1.51 0.47
C ASP A 270 16.63 -1.24 1.73
N PRO A 271 17.42 -2.23 2.18
CA PRO A 271 18.10 -2.15 3.45
C PRO A 271 19.28 -1.17 3.46
N VAL A 272 19.64 -0.60 2.31
CA VAL A 272 20.81 0.28 2.15
C VAL A 272 20.41 1.75 2.09
N ALA A 273 19.47 2.11 1.23
CA ALA A 273 19.11 3.51 1.00
C ALA A 273 17.75 3.89 1.59
N TYR A 274 16.86 2.92 1.82
CA TYR A 274 15.48 3.15 2.24
C TYR A 274 14.73 4.13 1.33
N HIS A 275 15.08 4.18 0.04
CA HIS A 275 14.44 5.06 -0.94
C HIS A 275 13.21 4.40 -1.58
N GLY A 276 12.68 3.35 -0.95
CA GLY A 276 11.51 2.61 -1.40
C GLY A 276 10.23 3.44 -1.41
N ALA A 277 9.27 3.10 -2.27
CA ALA A 277 7.91 3.63 -2.16
C ALA A 277 6.85 2.67 -2.71
N SER A 278 5.57 2.81 -2.33
CA SER A 278 4.52 2.14 -3.10
C SER A 278 4.51 2.66 -4.55
N VAL A 279 4.56 3.98 -4.68
CA VAL A 279 4.62 4.73 -5.93
C VAL A 279 5.54 5.93 -5.76
N THR A 280 6.42 6.16 -6.74
CA THR A 280 7.29 7.35 -6.76
C THR A 280 6.89 8.25 -7.92
N TYR A 281 6.41 9.46 -7.59
CA TYR A 281 5.92 10.44 -8.55
C TYR A 281 7.02 11.41 -8.94
N TYR A 282 7.24 11.51 -10.24
CA TYR A 282 7.97 12.62 -10.85
C TYR A 282 7.08 13.23 -11.92
N ALA A 283 6.81 14.53 -11.84
CA ALA A 283 5.99 15.30 -12.77
C ALA A 283 4.55 14.75 -13.00
N VAL A 284 3.97 14.12 -11.98
CA VAL A 284 2.59 13.61 -12.05
C VAL A 284 1.59 14.70 -11.66
N VAL A 285 0.59 14.88 -12.51
CA VAL A 285 -0.45 15.90 -12.38
C VAL A 285 -1.84 15.28 -12.50
N ASN A 286 -2.79 15.79 -11.73
CA ASN A 286 -4.17 15.35 -11.73
C ASN A 286 -4.32 13.84 -11.40
N SER A 287 -3.65 13.34 -10.36
CA SER A 287 -3.79 11.93 -9.95
C SER A 287 -4.85 11.71 -8.86
N LEU A 288 -5.28 10.46 -8.72
CA LEU A 288 -6.01 9.93 -7.57
C LEU A 288 -5.33 8.65 -7.05
N TYR A 289 -4.77 8.71 -5.85
CA TYR A 289 -4.28 7.56 -5.08
C TYR A 289 -5.29 7.27 -3.97
N GLU A 290 -6.18 6.30 -4.20
CA GLU A 290 -7.35 6.06 -3.36
C GLU A 290 -7.58 4.61 -2.96
N ASP A 291 -8.03 4.37 -1.72
CA ASP A 291 -8.42 3.03 -1.23
C ASP A 291 -7.30 1.99 -1.35
N ASN A 292 -6.04 2.43 -1.33
CA ASN A 292 -4.90 1.52 -1.38
C ASN A 292 -4.46 1.12 0.03
N HIS A 293 -3.85 -0.05 0.13
CA HIS A 293 -3.19 -0.52 1.35
C HIS A 293 -1.71 -0.74 1.06
N ALA A 294 -0.84 0.08 1.64
CA ALA A 294 0.61 -0.03 1.50
C ALA A 294 1.24 -0.41 2.85
N TYR A 295 1.97 -1.52 2.89
CA TYR A 295 2.63 -1.97 4.11
C TYR A 295 3.88 -2.79 3.88
N ASP A 296 4.75 -2.92 4.89
CA ASP A 296 6.04 -3.62 4.78
C ASP A 296 6.90 -3.03 3.64
N ILE A 297 7.20 -1.73 3.76
CA ILE A 297 7.98 -0.98 2.78
C ILE A 297 9.15 -0.28 3.49
N ASP A 298 10.36 -0.61 3.06
CA ASP A 298 11.58 0.10 3.42
C ASP A 298 11.67 1.43 2.64
N GLY A 299 11.06 2.49 3.18
CA GLY A 299 11.05 3.81 2.58
C GLY A 299 9.81 4.63 2.89
N ASP A 300 9.21 5.20 1.85
CA ASP A 300 7.98 5.98 1.91
C ASP A 300 6.74 5.10 1.61
N GLY A 301 5.58 5.45 2.13
CA GLY A 301 4.32 4.82 1.73
C GLY A 301 3.98 5.23 0.31
N VAL A 302 3.99 6.53 0.03
CA VAL A 302 3.94 7.12 -1.32
C VAL A 302 4.79 8.37 -1.36
N ASP A 303 5.55 8.56 -2.44
CA ASP A 303 6.55 9.63 -2.54
C ASP A 303 6.32 10.52 -3.75
N GLU A 304 5.90 11.77 -3.50
CA GLU A 304 5.83 12.84 -4.47
C GLU A 304 7.14 13.62 -4.52
N LYS A 305 8.07 13.16 -5.37
CA LYS A 305 9.41 13.73 -5.45
C LYS A 305 9.45 15.07 -6.16
N VAL A 306 8.83 15.17 -7.34
CA VAL A 306 9.03 16.31 -8.25
C VAL A 306 7.73 16.80 -8.87
N GLY A 307 7.46 18.11 -8.78
CA GLY A 307 6.53 18.82 -9.64
C GLY A 307 5.07 18.38 -9.57
N GLY A 308 4.62 17.83 -8.44
CA GLY A 308 3.26 17.33 -8.28
C GLY A 308 2.22 18.44 -8.33
N LYS A 309 1.13 18.22 -9.06
CA LYS A 309 0.04 19.20 -9.13
C LYS A 309 -1.34 18.57 -9.18
N ARG A 310 -2.29 19.09 -8.39
CA ARG A 310 -3.69 18.61 -8.41
C ARG A 310 -3.79 17.13 -8.05
N ASN A 311 -2.93 16.62 -7.17
CA ASN A 311 -2.93 15.22 -6.76
C ASN A 311 -3.80 15.02 -5.50
N THR A 312 -4.49 13.90 -5.42
CA THR A 312 -5.32 13.53 -4.26
C THR A 312 -4.88 12.19 -3.70
N PHE A 313 -4.55 12.16 -2.40
CA PHE A 313 -4.23 10.95 -1.63
C PHE A 313 -5.34 10.73 -0.62
N ARG A 314 -6.27 9.82 -0.92
CA ARG A 314 -7.52 9.68 -0.16
C ARG A 314 -7.84 8.28 0.30
N ASN A 315 -8.27 8.15 1.56
CA ASN A 315 -8.79 6.89 2.10
C ASN A 315 -7.84 5.70 1.93
N ASN A 316 -6.54 5.92 2.09
CA ASN A 316 -5.55 4.85 2.03
C ASN A 316 -5.19 4.37 3.44
N ILE A 317 -4.68 3.14 3.52
CA ILE A 317 -4.11 2.55 4.73
C ILE A 317 -2.61 2.43 4.52
N PHE A 318 -1.84 2.99 5.46
CA PHE A 318 -0.40 2.86 5.52
C PHE A 318 0.00 2.25 6.87
N ASN A 319 0.74 1.15 6.85
CA ASN A 319 1.35 0.60 8.06
C ASN A 319 2.69 -0.06 7.80
N ASP A 320 3.54 -0.17 8.81
CA ASP A 320 4.86 -0.80 8.67
C ASP A 320 5.72 -0.14 7.58
N ILE A 321 5.60 1.18 7.44
CA ILE A 321 6.46 2.01 6.59
C ILE A 321 7.70 2.42 7.40
N ARG A 322 8.88 1.97 6.96
CA ARG A 322 10.12 2.07 7.73
C ARG A 322 11.02 3.20 7.22
N MET A 323 11.70 3.87 8.15
CA MET A 323 12.66 4.97 7.94
C MET A 323 12.09 6.31 7.47
N TYR A 324 11.13 6.35 6.55
CA TYR A 324 10.56 7.62 6.03
C TYR A 324 9.06 7.77 6.32
N GLN A 325 8.30 8.41 5.42
CA GLN A 325 6.95 8.90 5.66
C GLN A 325 5.90 8.01 5.01
N ALA A 326 4.74 7.88 5.62
CA ALA A 326 3.59 7.27 4.94
C ALA A 326 3.20 8.04 3.67
N ILE A 327 3.21 9.37 3.71
CA ILE A 327 2.98 10.23 2.55
C ILE A 327 4.03 11.33 2.54
N ARG A 328 4.85 11.36 1.49
CA ARG A 328 5.90 12.37 1.34
C ARG A 328 5.59 13.30 0.18
N LEU A 329 5.43 14.58 0.46
CA LEU A 329 5.51 15.64 -0.55
C LEU A 329 6.90 16.26 -0.47
N ASN A 330 7.84 15.76 -1.24
CA ASN A 330 9.20 16.30 -1.27
C ASN A 330 9.25 17.62 -2.04
N SER A 331 8.35 17.81 -3.00
CA SER A 331 8.06 19.09 -3.64
C SER A 331 9.22 19.71 -4.41
N ASN A 332 10.12 18.95 -5.04
CA ASN A 332 11.27 19.52 -5.76
C ASN A 332 10.96 19.74 -7.26
N PRO A 333 10.81 20.97 -7.80
CA PRO A 333 10.92 22.27 -7.15
C PRO A 333 9.60 22.74 -6.52
N SER A 334 8.46 22.10 -6.88
CA SER A 334 7.19 22.37 -6.20
C SER A 334 6.20 21.22 -6.10
N SER A 335 5.30 21.37 -5.13
CA SER A 335 3.99 20.72 -5.07
C SER A 335 2.92 21.80 -4.98
N ASP A 336 1.86 21.70 -5.78
CA ASP A 336 0.78 22.68 -5.81
C ASP A 336 -0.57 21.99 -5.85
N SER A 337 -1.56 22.50 -5.12
CA SER A 337 -2.94 22.06 -5.23
C SER A 337 -3.03 20.57 -4.90
N THR A 338 -2.68 20.16 -3.68
CA THR A 338 -2.67 18.73 -3.28
C THR A 338 -3.59 18.52 -2.10
N GLU A 339 -4.37 17.44 -2.14
CA GLU A 339 -5.32 17.09 -1.09
C GLU A 339 -4.99 15.71 -0.49
N ILE A 340 -4.73 15.67 0.82
CA ILE A 340 -4.41 14.47 1.57
C ILE A 340 -5.50 14.28 2.61
N CYS A 341 -6.37 13.29 2.45
CA CYS A 341 -7.54 13.17 3.31
C CYS A 341 -8.00 11.76 3.61
N TYR A 342 -8.64 11.57 4.77
CA TYR A 342 -9.25 10.30 5.16
C TYR A 342 -8.27 9.11 5.23
N ASN A 343 -6.95 9.33 5.24
CA ASN A 343 -5.98 8.24 5.33
C ASN A 343 -5.85 7.74 6.76
N LEU A 344 -5.62 6.44 6.91
CA LEU A 344 -5.23 5.80 8.17
C LEU A 344 -3.76 5.43 8.10
N ILE A 345 -2.98 5.95 9.04
CA ILE A 345 -1.53 5.76 9.12
C ILE A 345 -1.20 5.24 10.51
N TYR A 346 -0.58 4.07 10.63
CA TYR A 346 -0.21 3.52 11.93
C TYR A 346 1.02 2.63 11.83
N ASN A 347 1.83 2.57 12.88
CA ASN A 347 3.08 1.79 12.87
C ASN A 347 4.03 2.18 11.72
N CYS A 348 4.04 3.45 11.33
CA CYS A 348 5.00 4.03 10.39
C CYS A 348 6.05 4.83 11.15
N THR A 349 7.22 5.06 10.53
CA THR A 349 8.28 5.88 11.13
C THR A 349 7.87 7.36 11.20
N GLN A 350 7.24 7.88 10.14
CA GLN A 350 6.67 9.22 10.08
C GLN A 350 5.36 9.23 9.29
N GLY A 351 4.59 10.31 9.43
CA GLY A 351 3.24 10.42 8.90
C GLY A 351 3.23 11.07 7.55
N ILE A 352 2.93 12.38 7.55
CA ILE A 352 2.87 13.17 6.34
C ILE A 352 4.02 14.20 6.39
N GLN A 353 4.80 14.28 5.32
CA GLN A 353 5.78 15.35 5.12
C GLN A 353 5.29 16.30 4.03
N ILE A 354 5.49 17.60 4.26
CA ILE A 354 5.12 18.65 3.33
C ILE A 354 6.33 19.56 3.10
N GLY A 355 6.89 19.49 1.91
CA GLY A 355 8.04 20.27 1.47
C GLY A 355 9.39 19.62 1.78
N SER A 356 10.43 20.25 1.23
CA SER A 356 11.85 19.94 1.47
C SER A 356 12.69 21.21 1.26
N ASN A 357 13.97 21.18 1.66
CA ASN A 357 14.85 22.35 1.60
C ASN A 357 14.97 22.91 0.16
N GLY A 358 14.66 24.20 0.00
CA GLY A 358 14.78 24.94 -1.27
C GLY A 358 13.55 24.89 -2.20
N SER A 359 12.55 24.09 -1.85
CA SER A 359 11.34 23.88 -2.65
C SER A 359 10.16 24.76 -2.20
N TYR A 360 9.17 25.01 -3.06
CA TYR A 360 7.93 25.71 -2.66
C TYR A 360 6.70 24.79 -2.67
N VAL A 361 5.81 24.97 -1.70
CA VAL A 361 4.55 24.23 -1.55
C VAL A 361 3.37 25.18 -1.50
N ALA A 362 2.37 24.98 -2.34
CA ALA A 362 1.22 25.88 -2.45
C ALA A 362 -0.11 25.12 -2.46
N ASN A 363 -1.16 25.68 -1.85
CA ASN A 363 -2.51 25.12 -1.90
C ASN A 363 -2.55 23.64 -1.47
N ILE A 364 -2.03 23.37 -0.27
CA ILE A 364 -1.96 22.01 0.29
C ILE A 364 -3.05 21.86 1.34
N PHE A 365 -3.85 20.79 1.25
CA PHE A 365 -4.99 20.54 2.12
C PHE A 365 -4.83 19.18 2.78
N VAL A 366 -4.62 19.14 4.09
CA VAL A 366 -4.45 17.92 4.88
C VAL A 366 -5.54 17.83 5.92
N HIS A 367 -6.50 16.93 5.72
CA HIS A 367 -7.65 16.86 6.62
C HIS A 367 -8.28 15.49 6.80
N HIS A 368 -8.91 15.26 7.96
CA HIS A 368 -9.58 14.00 8.28
C HIS A 368 -8.67 12.76 8.23
N ASN A 369 -7.34 12.93 8.32
CA ASN A 369 -6.42 11.81 8.43
C ASN A 369 -6.33 11.35 9.89
N THR A 370 -6.08 10.05 10.09
CA THR A 370 -5.84 9.46 11.40
C THR A 370 -4.44 8.88 11.43
N CYS A 371 -3.56 9.46 12.24
CA CYS A 371 -2.20 8.97 12.48
C CYS A 371 -2.12 8.38 13.89
N LEU A 372 -1.80 7.08 13.99
CA LEU A 372 -1.67 6.35 15.24
C LEU A 372 -0.23 5.96 15.58
N ASN A 373 0.13 6.03 16.89
CA ASN A 373 1.49 5.80 17.41
C ASN A 373 2.50 6.88 16.90
N PRO A 374 3.77 6.98 17.40
CA PRO A 374 4.59 8.20 17.31
C PRO A 374 4.88 8.66 15.88
N ILE A 375 3.97 9.44 15.31
CA ILE A 375 4.00 9.77 13.90
C ILE A 375 3.90 11.29 13.84
N ILE A 376 5.01 11.93 13.45
CA ILE A 376 5.00 13.33 13.04
C ILE A 376 4.02 13.43 11.87
N LEU A 377 2.88 14.09 12.09
CA LEU A 377 1.87 14.24 11.03
C LEU A 377 2.27 15.34 10.04
N ALA A 378 3.16 16.26 10.40
CA ALA A 378 3.62 17.28 9.48
C ALA A 378 5.09 17.60 9.74
N ASN A 379 6.00 16.95 9.01
CA ASN A 379 7.34 17.49 8.84
C ASN A 379 7.26 18.59 7.78
N LEU A 380 7.07 19.82 8.24
CA LEU A 380 6.86 20.99 7.40
C LEU A 380 8.19 21.66 7.15
N VAL A 381 8.66 21.60 5.90
CA VAL A 381 9.87 22.31 5.48
C VAL A 381 9.47 23.34 4.44
N ILE A 382 9.26 24.57 4.89
CA ILE A 382 8.74 25.68 4.08
C ILE A 382 9.88 26.67 3.84
N ALA A 383 10.68 26.39 2.82
CA ALA A 383 11.84 27.23 2.48
C ALA A 383 11.59 28.14 1.28
N GLY A 384 10.72 27.75 0.33
CA GLY A 384 10.46 28.51 -0.88
C GLY A 384 9.61 29.77 -0.64
N ALA A 385 10.03 30.90 -1.21
CA ALA A 385 9.33 32.19 -1.10
C ALA A 385 7.86 32.12 -1.54
N ASN A 386 7.58 31.35 -2.60
CA ASN A 386 6.24 31.18 -3.19
C ASN A 386 5.33 30.20 -2.42
N SER A 387 5.79 29.62 -1.31
CA SER A 387 4.94 28.72 -0.54
C SER A 387 3.78 29.51 0.08
N ASN A 388 2.56 28.97 0.03
CA ASN A 388 1.36 29.61 0.62
C ASN A 388 0.20 28.62 0.76
N ASN A 389 -0.84 29.01 1.50
CA ASN A 389 -2.11 28.29 1.59
C ASN A 389 -1.95 26.79 1.93
N ILE A 390 -1.14 26.48 2.97
CA ILE A 390 -1.02 25.15 3.54
C ILE A 390 -2.01 25.03 4.70
N ASN A 391 -2.93 24.07 4.61
CA ASN A 391 -4.05 23.90 5.54
C ASN A 391 -3.99 22.52 6.19
N ILE A 392 -3.93 22.45 7.53
CA ILE A 392 -3.91 21.21 8.30
C ILE A 392 -5.05 21.23 9.33
N TYR A 393 -6.14 20.51 9.04
CA TYR A 393 -7.38 20.60 9.80
C TYR A 393 -8.07 19.28 10.05
N LYS A 394 -8.73 19.11 11.21
CA LYS A 394 -9.60 17.94 11.49
C LYS A 394 -8.90 16.59 11.38
N ASN A 395 -7.60 16.56 11.67
CA ASN A 395 -6.86 15.30 11.74
C ASN A 395 -6.85 14.78 13.18
N ILE A 396 -6.64 13.46 13.33
CA ILE A 396 -6.32 12.82 14.60
C ILE A 396 -4.82 12.49 14.57
N ILE A 397 -4.07 13.04 15.52
CA ILE A 397 -2.61 13.06 15.52
C ILE A 397 -2.08 12.44 16.81
N GLY A 398 -1.34 11.34 16.69
CA GLY A 398 -0.59 10.76 17.80
C GLY A 398 0.67 11.56 18.14
N ASN A 399 0.76 12.03 19.38
CA ASN A 399 1.94 12.57 20.04
C ASN A 399 2.66 11.43 20.77
N GLY A 400 3.56 10.76 20.07
CA GLY A 400 4.39 9.71 20.65
C GLY A 400 5.59 10.27 21.42
N THR A 401 6.81 9.86 21.09
CA THR A 401 8.06 10.37 21.72
C THR A 401 8.56 11.69 21.11
N GLN A 402 7.84 12.25 20.15
CA GLN A 402 8.20 13.44 19.36
C GLN A 402 7.01 14.40 19.22
N TYR A 403 7.27 15.59 18.69
CA TYR A 403 6.28 16.64 18.49
C TYR A 403 5.19 16.24 17.47
N PRO A 404 3.90 16.54 17.73
CA PRO A 404 2.84 16.32 16.74
C PRO A 404 3.06 17.10 15.44
N TYR A 405 3.73 18.27 15.55
CA TYR A 405 4.16 19.09 14.42
C TYR A 405 5.68 19.34 14.48
N SER A 406 6.38 19.11 13.37
CA SER A 406 7.81 19.41 13.21
C SER A 406 7.97 20.49 12.14
N LEU A 407 8.37 21.70 12.54
CA LEU A 407 8.28 22.90 11.70
C LEU A 407 9.65 23.46 11.29
N GLY A 408 10.29 22.93 10.27
CA GLY A 408 11.56 23.49 9.78
C GLY A 408 11.43 24.98 9.38
N GLY A 409 12.09 25.89 10.12
CA GLY A 409 12.23 27.31 9.74
C GLY A 409 11.43 28.35 10.54
N TRP A 410 10.76 28.00 11.64
CA TRP A 410 10.12 28.98 12.53
C TRP A 410 11.16 29.97 13.11
N PRO A 411 10.94 31.32 13.14
CA PRO A 411 9.67 32.07 12.93
C PRO A 411 9.52 32.84 11.61
N ASN A 412 10.49 32.83 10.69
CA ASN A 412 10.42 33.72 9.51
C ASN A 412 9.48 33.18 8.42
N GLY A 413 8.28 33.76 8.32
CA GLY A 413 7.35 33.54 7.18
C GLY A 413 6.42 32.32 7.29
N PHE A 414 6.14 31.85 8.51
CA PHE A 414 5.27 30.68 8.74
C PHE A 414 3.79 31.08 8.98
N THR A 415 3.54 32.20 9.66
CA THR A 415 2.21 32.69 10.11
C THR A 415 1.24 33.07 9.00
N ASP A 416 1.75 33.47 7.83
CA ASP A 416 0.94 33.86 6.67
C ASP A 416 0.76 32.71 5.66
N LYS A 417 1.53 31.62 5.79
CA LYS A 417 1.58 30.53 4.81
C LYS A 417 0.85 29.28 5.26
N VAL A 418 0.84 29.02 6.56
CA VAL A 418 0.30 27.79 7.13
C VAL A 418 -0.85 28.12 8.07
N ALA A 419 -1.90 27.33 7.98
CA ALA A 419 -3.01 27.36 8.90
C ALA A 419 -3.21 25.95 9.48
N ILE A 420 -3.04 25.84 10.80
CA ILE A 420 -3.20 24.59 11.56
C ILE A 420 -4.30 24.85 12.58
N ASP A 421 -5.38 24.09 12.54
CA ASP A 421 -6.47 24.25 13.49
C ASP A 421 -7.43 23.06 13.53
N SER A 422 -8.28 23.00 14.56
CA SER A 422 -9.34 22.00 14.69
C SER A 422 -8.85 20.55 14.52
N ASN A 423 -7.66 20.22 14.98
CA ASN A 423 -7.11 18.87 15.05
C ASN A 423 -7.34 18.27 16.45
N ILE A 424 -7.30 16.95 16.53
CA ILE A 424 -7.25 16.21 17.80
C ILE A 424 -5.84 15.69 17.95
N VAL A 425 -5.10 16.22 18.90
CA VAL A 425 -3.76 15.76 19.24
C VAL A 425 -3.87 14.91 20.49
N TYR A 426 -3.31 13.71 20.48
CA TYR A 426 -3.33 12.87 21.68
C TYR A 426 -1.95 12.37 22.07
N GLY A 427 -1.60 12.34 23.36
CA GLY A 427 -0.25 11.98 23.83
C GLY A 427 -0.18 10.90 24.91
N LEU A 428 1.00 10.28 25.05
CA LEU A 428 1.29 9.20 26.01
C LEU A 428 1.56 9.68 27.44
N SER A 429 2.21 10.83 27.62
CA SER A 429 2.57 11.34 28.96
C SER A 429 2.95 12.81 29.01
N ASP A 430 3.46 13.39 27.91
CA ASP A 430 3.92 14.77 27.86
C ASP A 430 3.26 15.57 26.72
N LEU A 431 2.25 16.38 27.07
CA LEU A 431 1.63 17.36 26.16
C LEU A 431 2.37 18.73 26.17
N THR A 432 3.51 18.84 26.86
CA THR A 432 4.29 20.08 26.91
C THR A 432 5.17 20.30 25.68
N ARG A 433 5.24 19.31 24.77
CA ARG A 433 6.06 19.35 23.56
C ARG A 433 5.18 19.31 22.31
N VAL A 434 4.89 20.48 21.77
CA VAL A 434 3.91 20.63 20.67
C VAL A 434 4.58 20.89 19.33
N VAL A 435 5.61 21.72 19.32
CA VAL A 435 6.33 22.09 18.10
C VAL A 435 7.82 21.79 18.24
N GLY A 436 8.34 21.04 17.27
CA GLY A 436 9.76 20.70 17.18
C GLY A 436 10.52 21.64 16.27
N THR A 437 11.20 22.64 16.85
CA THR A 437 12.22 23.51 16.19
C THR A 437 13.28 23.97 17.20
N ALA A 438 14.11 24.96 16.85
CA ALA A 438 14.99 25.68 17.79
C ALA A 438 14.24 26.31 18.99
N LYS A 439 12.92 26.55 18.86
CA LYS A 439 12.03 26.94 19.97
C LYS A 439 11.00 25.83 20.22
N GLN A 440 11.02 25.28 21.43
CA GLN A 440 10.01 24.34 21.91
C GLN A 440 8.89 25.12 22.57
N LEU A 441 7.65 24.93 22.11
CA LEU A 441 6.45 25.52 22.71
C LEU A 441 5.62 24.43 23.36
N ASN A 442 5.08 24.74 24.55
CA ASN A 442 3.99 23.96 25.12
C ASN A 442 2.64 24.35 24.47
N TRP A 443 1.58 23.61 24.80
CA TRP A 443 0.28 23.79 24.16
C TRP A 443 -0.33 25.19 24.36
N ALA A 444 -0.21 25.75 25.57
CA ALA A 444 -0.66 27.12 25.83
C ALA A 444 0.12 28.14 24.99
N GLN A 445 1.45 28.04 24.98
CA GLN A 445 2.32 28.93 24.19
C GLN A 445 2.10 28.79 22.67
N TRP A 446 1.75 27.60 22.20
CA TRP A 446 1.40 27.36 20.81
C TRP A 446 0.08 28.03 20.44
N GLN A 447 -0.95 27.85 21.26
CA GLN A 447 -2.26 28.48 21.06
C GLN A 447 -2.21 30.01 21.19
N ASP A 448 -1.43 30.54 22.15
CA ASP A 448 -1.19 31.97 22.33
C ASP A 448 -0.48 32.60 21.12
N SER A 449 0.21 31.81 20.29
CA SER A 449 0.82 32.27 19.04
C SER A 449 -0.18 32.42 17.88
N GLY A 450 -1.45 32.10 18.11
CA GLY A 450 -2.54 32.20 17.13
C GLY A 450 -2.73 30.96 16.25
N PHE A 451 -1.95 29.91 16.47
CA PHE A 451 -2.09 28.62 15.79
C PHE A 451 -2.90 27.64 16.62
N ASP A 452 -3.64 26.74 15.97
CA ASP A 452 -4.22 25.55 16.61
C ASP A 452 -5.20 25.87 17.76
N VAL A 453 -5.86 27.03 17.67
CA VAL A 453 -6.71 27.61 18.72
C VAL A 453 -7.95 26.77 19.05
N ASN A 454 -8.52 26.08 18.06
CA ASN A 454 -9.70 25.21 18.20
C ASN A 454 -9.32 23.73 18.33
N SER A 455 -8.04 23.41 18.26
CA SER A 455 -7.56 22.03 18.45
C SER A 455 -7.63 21.58 19.88
N LYS A 456 -7.83 20.27 20.05
CA LYS A 456 -7.94 19.65 21.37
C LYS A 456 -6.76 18.72 21.59
N ALA A 457 -5.97 19.02 22.62
CA ALA A 457 -4.99 18.10 23.15
C ALA A 457 -5.66 17.17 24.18
N MET A 458 -5.47 15.86 24.02
CA MET A 458 -6.07 14.83 24.87
C MET A 458 -4.99 13.87 25.37
N GLN A 459 -5.00 13.53 26.65
CA GLN A 459 -4.19 12.41 27.13
C GLN A 459 -5.03 11.14 26.98
N LEU A 460 -4.58 10.21 26.14
CA LEU A 460 -5.26 8.92 26.00
C LEU A 460 -4.63 7.91 26.93
N LYS A 461 -5.49 7.14 27.61
CA LYS A 461 -5.05 5.92 28.27
C LYS A 461 -4.84 4.86 27.20
N PHE A 462 -3.94 3.93 27.46
CA PHE A 462 -3.75 2.78 26.59
C PHE A 462 -4.12 1.53 27.37
N ASP A 463 -4.64 0.53 26.67
CA ASP A 463 -4.85 -0.78 27.28
C ASP A 463 -3.52 -1.54 27.42
N SER A 464 -3.59 -2.77 27.92
CA SER A 464 -2.41 -3.63 28.10
C SER A 464 -1.71 -4.04 26.80
N ASP A 465 -2.25 -3.66 25.65
CA ASP A 465 -1.74 -3.94 24.31
C ASP A 465 -1.21 -2.68 23.60
N ASN A 466 -1.06 -1.56 24.33
CA ASN A 466 -0.69 -0.25 23.78
C ASN A 466 -1.67 0.21 22.68
N ILE A 467 -2.94 -0.15 22.78
CA ILE A 467 -4.01 0.42 21.95
C ILE A 467 -4.59 1.61 22.71
N PRO A 468 -4.75 2.78 22.07
CA PRO A 468 -5.35 3.93 22.72
C PRO A 468 -6.81 3.61 23.11
N ILE A 469 -7.11 3.66 24.40
CA ILE A 469 -8.46 3.64 24.94
C ILE A 469 -9.08 5.00 24.67
N LEU A 470 -9.98 5.02 23.72
CA LEU A 470 -10.69 6.23 23.33
C LEU A 470 -11.90 6.45 24.25
N PRO A 471 -12.21 7.70 24.66
CA PRO A 471 -13.49 8.01 25.31
C PRO A 471 -14.67 7.57 24.43
N ASP A 472 -15.83 7.25 25.00
CA ASP A 472 -17.04 6.92 24.20
C ASP A 472 -17.48 8.06 23.24
N SER A 473 -17.04 9.28 23.54
CA SER A 473 -17.18 10.48 22.72
C SER A 473 -16.11 10.62 21.62
N LEU A 474 -15.14 9.71 21.54
CA LEU A 474 -14.14 9.58 20.48
C LEU A 474 -14.18 8.16 19.84
N LYS A 475 -14.77 8.06 18.66
CA LYS A 475 -15.10 6.85 17.92
C LYS A 475 -14.54 7.06 16.54
N ILE A 476 -13.62 6.18 16.21
CA ILE A 476 -13.07 5.97 14.90
C ILE A 476 -14.29 5.39 14.04
N TYR A 477 -14.60 5.78 12.76
CA TYR A 477 -15.52 5.21 11.64
C TYR A 477 -14.96 5.00 10.11
N GLY A 478 -14.74 3.82 9.53
CA GLY A 478 -13.66 3.62 8.51
C GLY A 478 -14.24 3.03 7.25
N CYS A 479 -13.83 3.49 6.08
CA CYS A 479 -14.34 2.96 4.83
C CYS A 479 -13.37 1.94 4.22
N TYR A 480 -13.84 0.70 4.13
CA TYR A 480 -13.32 -0.30 3.20
C TYR A 480 -14.43 -0.66 2.22
N GLY A 481 -14.16 -0.54 0.92
CA GLY A 481 -15.09 -0.98 -0.15
C GLY A 481 -16.45 -0.26 -0.19
N GLY A 482 -16.56 0.92 0.40
CA GLY A 482 -17.83 1.65 0.40
C GLY A 482 -18.96 0.98 1.21
N ASN A 483 -18.68 0.33 2.33
CA ASN A 483 -19.73 -0.11 3.26
C ASN A 483 -19.58 0.62 4.61
N TYR A 484 -20.53 1.49 4.94
CA TYR A 484 -20.58 2.24 6.21
C TYR A 484 -21.22 1.42 7.33
N ASN A 485 -20.54 0.36 7.79
CA ASN A 485 -21.06 -0.43 8.90
C ASN A 485 -20.37 -0.07 10.23
N LYS A 486 -21.17 -0.03 11.30
CA LYS A 486 -20.72 0.01 12.69
C LYS A 486 -20.02 -1.32 12.99
N ILE A 487 -18.70 -1.32 13.08
CA ILE A 487 -17.92 -2.53 13.29
C ILE A 487 -17.60 -2.64 14.79
N THR A 488 -18.59 -3.08 15.55
CA THR A 488 -18.35 -3.76 16.83
C THR A 488 -18.35 -5.29 16.67
N ASP A 489 -18.75 -5.82 15.51
CA ASP A 489 -18.94 -7.26 15.30
C ASP A 489 -18.45 -7.74 13.93
N ILE A 490 -17.18 -7.53 13.60
CA ILE A 490 -16.52 -8.33 12.57
C ILE A 490 -15.64 -9.38 13.25
N LYS A 491 -16.12 -10.63 13.23
CA LYS A 491 -15.23 -11.80 13.28
C LYS A 491 -14.58 -11.95 11.91
N LEU A 492 -13.29 -11.64 11.82
CA LEU A 492 -12.48 -12.07 10.69
C LEU A 492 -12.08 -13.53 10.91
N SER A 493 -12.29 -14.35 9.89
CA SER A 493 -11.80 -15.72 9.85
C SER A 493 -10.28 -15.77 10.05
N GLU A 494 -9.83 -16.71 10.86
CA GLU A 494 -8.43 -17.08 11.02
C GLU A 494 -7.85 -17.56 9.68
N ASN A 495 -7.38 -16.64 8.82
CA ASN A 495 -6.43 -17.03 7.79
C ASN A 495 -5.04 -17.00 8.44
N GLU A 496 -4.56 -18.21 8.71
CA GLU A 496 -3.35 -18.54 9.44
C GLU A 496 -2.14 -17.73 8.95
N ASN A 497 -1.37 -17.21 9.90
CA ASN A 497 0.03 -16.88 9.63
C ASN A 497 0.77 -18.22 9.42
N PRO A 498 1.23 -18.55 8.19
CA PRO A 498 1.79 -19.88 7.91
C PRO A 498 3.13 -20.15 8.64
N TYR A 499 3.71 -19.13 9.28
CA TYR A 499 5.02 -19.17 9.93
C TYR A 499 4.94 -18.93 11.45
N GLY A 500 3.78 -19.15 12.09
CA GLY A 500 3.63 -19.03 13.54
C GLY A 500 3.92 -17.63 14.12
N LYS A 501 3.56 -17.42 15.40
CA LYS A 501 3.75 -16.11 16.07
C LYS A 501 5.06 -16.01 16.86
N GLU A 502 5.79 -17.12 17.00
CA GLU A 502 6.94 -17.28 17.90
C GLU A 502 8.03 -18.19 17.29
N TYR A 503 9.26 -18.05 17.77
CA TYR A 503 10.30 -19.03 17.48
C TYR A 503 9.90 -20.37 18.08
N SER A 504 10.14 -21.45 17.35
CA SER A 504 9.94 -22.79 17.88
C SER A 504 10.98 -23.75 17.34
N LEU A 505 11.45 -24.63 18.21
CA LEU A 505 12.19 -25.82 17.82
C LEU A 505 11.23 -27.01 17.96
N SER A 506 11.10 -27.83 16.92
CA SER A 506 10.28 -29.05 16.98
C SER A 506 11.09 -30.23 17.52
N GLN A 507 10.40 -31.24 18.05
CA GLN A 507 11.05 -32.51 18.34
C GLN A 507 11.51 -33.16 17.03
N ASN A 508 12.75 -33.67 17.02
CA ASN A 508 13.32 -34.33 15.85
C ASN A 508 12.51 -35.60 15.54
N TYR A 509 12.32 -35.92 14.27
CA TYR A 509 11.62 -37.13 13.84
C TYR A 509 12.37 -37.83 12.71
N PRO A 510 12.57 -39.16 12.78
CA PRO A 510 12.22 -40.04 13.91
C PRO A 510 13.03 -39.73 15.19
N ASN A 511 12.54 -40.16 16.36
CA ASN A 511 13.30 -40.15 17.62
C ASN A 511 12.77 -41.29 18.53
N PRO A 512 13.52 -42.38 18.75
CA PRO A 512 14.92 -42.57 18.33
C PRO A 512 15.09 -42.67 16.81
N PHE A 513 16.28 -42.36 16.28
CA PHE A 513 16.56 -42.35 14.84
C PHE A 513 17.74 -43.23 14.44
N ASN A 514 17.74 -43.69 13.18
CA ASN A 514 18.83 -44.48 12.57
C ASN A 514 18.81 -44.37 11.03
N PRO A 515 19.88 -43.94 10.34
CA PRO A 515 20.98 -43.12 10.83
C PRO A 515 20.66 -41.62 10.78
N SER A 516 19.53 -41.21 10.18
CA SER A 516 19.17 -39.80 10.03
C SER A 516 17.85 -39.41 10.68
N THR A 517 17.78 -38.14 11.06
CA THR A 517 16.60 -37.50 11.63
C THR A 517 16.41 -36.14 11.00
N THR A 518 15.15 -35.70 10.96
CA THR A 518 14.79 -34.36 10.56
C THR A 518 14.57 -33.47 11.79
N ILE A 519 15.15 -32.27 11.78
CA ILE A 519 14.94 -31.21 12.78
C ILE A 519 14.18 -30.07 12.10
N LYS A 520 13.02 -29.70 12.65
CA LYS A 520 12.22 -28.58 12.16
C LYS A 520 12.29 -27.42 13.14
N PHE A 521 12.37 -26.20 12.63
CA PHE A 521 12.26 -24.99 13.44
C PHE A 521 11.59 -23.87 12.67
N ASN A 522 11.00 -22.93 13.41
CA ASN A 522 10.30 -21.79 12.88
C ASN A 522 11.00 -20.48 13.25
N ILE A 523 11.13 -19.58 12.27
CA ILE A 523 11.52 -18.19 12.48
C ILE A 523 10.26 -17.33 12.28
N PRO A 524 9.75 -16.63 13.31
CA PRO A 524 8.55 -15.84 13.19
C PRO A 524 8.83 -14.56 12.39
N ASN A 525 7.81 -14.07 11.68
CA ASN A 525 7.82 -12.71 11.15
C ASN A 525 7.43 -11.73 12.28
N ASN A 526 8.42 -11.08 12.90
CA ASN A 526 8.21 -10.15 14.01
C ASN A 526 8.46 -8.67 13.67
N GLY A 527 8.55 -8.30 12.38
CA GLY A 527 8.50 -6.92 11.90
C GLY A 527 9.73 -6.03 12.17
N VAL A 528 10.71 -6.46 12.98
CA VAL A 528 11.87 -5.63 13.38
C VAL A 528 13.13 -5.89 12.55
N GLU A 529 13.28 -7.08 11.94
CA GLU A 529 14.46 -7.47 11.15
C GLU A 529 14.07 -8.33 9.94
N ALA A 530 14.59 -8.00 8.75
CA ALA A 530 14.35 -8.72 7.48
C ALA A 530 14.93 -10.14 7.48
N THR A 531 16.06 -10.35 8.17
CA THR A 531 16.64 -11.67 8.42
C THR A 531 17.19 -11.73 9.84
N ARG A 532 17.15 -12.89 10.49
CA ARG A 532 17.70 -13.12 11.82
C ARG A 532 18.88 -14.06 11.74
N ARG A 533 19.94 -13.77 12.49
CA ARG A 533 21.00 -14.76 12.70
C ARG A 533 20.41 -15.99 13.38
N VAL A 534 20.60 -17.16 12.78
CA VAL A 534 20.17 -18.45 13.32
C VAL A 534 21.35 -19.40 13.39
N VAL A 535 21.50 -20.03 14.55
CA VAL A 535 22.55 -21.01 14.85
C VAL A 535 21.88 -22.29 15.37
N LEU A 536 21.98 -23.38 14.62
CA LEU A 536 21.50 -24.71 15.03
C LEU A 536 22.73 -25.62 15.22
N LYS A 537 22.94 -26.12 16.43
CA LYS A 537 24.08 -26.97 16.80
C LYS A 537 23.63 -28.27 17.46
N ILE A 538 24.49 -29.29 17.37
CA ILE A 538 24.33 -30.56 18.08
C ILE A 538 25.47 -30.72 19.09
N PHE A 539 25.14 -31.23 20.27
CA PHE A 539 26.03 -31.51 21.39
C PHE A 539 25.88 -32.95 21.86
N ASP A 540 26.95 -33.51 22.40
CA ASP A 540 26.90 -34.79 23.13
C ASP A 540 26.44 -34.61 24.58
N ILE A 541 26.35 -35.72 25.32
CA ILE A 541 25.92 -35.72 26.74
C ILE A 541 26.85 -34.93 27.67
N LEU A 542 28.09 -34.68 27.26
CA LEU A 542 29.06 -33.88 28.01
C LEU A 542 29.01 -32.39 27.62
N GLY A 543 28.09 -32.00 26.73
CA GLY A 543 27.96 -30.64 26.22
C GLY A 543 29.02 -30.25 25.20
N ARG A 544 29.78 -31.21 24.65
CA ARG A 544 30.76 -30.95 23.60
C ARG A 544 30.04 -30.79 22.27
N GLU A 545 30.39 -29.76 21.51
CA GLU A 545 29.84 -29.54 20.17
C GLU A 545 30.24 -30.68 19.23
N VAL A 546 29.25 -31.32 18.62
CA VAL A 546 29.43 -32.40 17.64
C VAL A 546 29.47 -31.85 16.22
N ILE A 547 28.52 -30.97 15.89
CA ILE A 547 28.41 -30.31 14.58
C ILE A 547 27.53 -29.05 14.66
N THR A 548 27.85 -28.04 13.85
CA THR A 548 26.97 -26.91 13.55
C THR A 548 26.23 -27.18 12.23
N LEU A 549 24.90 -27.25 12.28
CA LEU A 549 24.06 -27.53 11.10
C LEU A 549 23.62 -26.26 10.37
N VAL A 550 23.43 -25.15 11.10
CA VAL A 550 23.05 -23.84 10.56
C VAL A 550 23.83 -22.76 11.31
N ASN A 551 24.39 -21.78 10.60
CA ASN A 551 25.01 -20.57 11.18
C ASN A 551 24.97 -19.42 10.17
N GLU A 552 23.78 -18.92 9.87
CA GLU A 552 23.56 -17.90 8.84
C GLU A 552 22.37 -16.99 9.18
N HIS A 553 22.17 -15.92 8.41
CA HIS A 553 20.98 -15.09 8.52
C HIS A 553 19.85 -15.69 7.69
N LYS A 554 18.68 -15.90 8.30
CA LYS A 554 17.51 -16.49 7.65
C LYS A 554 16.28 -15.57 7.77
N PRO A 555 15.46 -15.43 6.72
CA PRO A 555 14.18 -14.72 6.80
C PRO A 555 13.17 -15.47 7.68
N ALA A 556 12.01 -14.86 7.94
CA ALA A 556 10.90 -15.58 8.56
C ALA A 556 10.48 -16.79 7.71
N GLY A 557 10.17 -17.91 8.35
CA GLY A 557 9.83 -19.15 7.65
C GLY A 557 9.97 -20.40 8.49
N ASN A 558 9.40 -21.49 7.98
CA ASN A 558 9.58 -22.84 8.51
C ASN A 558 10.79 -23.50 7.84
N TYR A 559 11.73 -24.01 8.63
CA TYR A 559 12.95 -24.64 8.16
C TYR A 559 13.02 -26.09 8.58
N THR A 560 13.60 -26.89 7.71
CA THR A 560 13.81 -28.32 7.90
C THR A 560 15.27 -28.63 7.63
N VAL A 561 15.95 -29.25 8.58
CA VAL A 561 17.37 -29.60 8.51
C VAL A 561 17.55 -31.06 8.85
N GLU A 562 18.28 -31.81 8.04
CA GLU A 562 18.58 -33.22 8.30
C GLU A 562 19.92 -33.36 9.03
N TRP A 563 19.99 -34.27 9.99
CA TRP A 563 21.24 -34.75 10.55
C TRP A 563 21.35 -36.26 10.38
N ASN A 564 22.49 -36.73 9.89
CA ASN A 564 22.78 -38.12 9.55
C ASN A 564 23.68 -38.84 10.57
N GLY A 565 23.77 -38.32 11.80
CA GLY A 565 24.58 -38.92 12.86
C GLY A 565 26.09 -38.80 12.60
N THR A 566 26.56 -37.68 12.06
CA THR A 566 27.99 -37.39 11.85
C THR A 566 28.47 -36.17 12.64
N ASN A 567 29.78 -36.12 12.93
CA ASN A 567 30.45 -34.94 13.49
C ASN A 567 30.95 -34.00 12.39
N SER A 568 31.56 -32.87 12.78
CA SER A 568 32.14 -31.88 11.87
C SER A 568 33.23 -32.42 10.91
N ALA A 569 33.85 -33.57 11.22
CA ALA A 569 34.82 -34.25 10.35
C ALA A 569 34.16 -35.28 9.39
N GLY A 570 32.82 -35.34 9.35
CA GLY A 570 32.07 -36.30 8.53
C GLY A 570 32.08 -37.73 9.10
N GLN A 571 32.62 -37.93 10.29
CA GLN A 571 32.71 -39.25 10.93
C GLN A 571 31.40 -39.56 11.66
N LYS A 572 30.95 -40.81 11.57
CA LYS A 572 29.77 -41.30 12.29
C LYS A 572 29.99 -41.23 13.80
N VAL A 573 29.03 -40.69 14.54
CA VAL A 573 29.03 -40.68 16.00
C VAL A 573 28.34 -41.94 16.56
N GLY A 574 28.65 -42.31 17.80
CA GLY A 574 28.14 -43.54 18.42
C GLY A 574 26.67 -43.45 18.85
N SER A 575 26.03 -44.59 19.06
CA SER A 575 24.68 -44.69 19.65
C SER A 575 24.66 -44.00 21.02
N GLY A 576 23.61 -43.21 21.29
CA GLY A 576 23.55 -42.43 22.53
C GLY A 576 22.63 -41.22 22.48
N ILE A 577 22.58 -40.50 23.59
CA ILE A 577 21.80 -39.28 23.75
C ILE A 577 22.61 -38.08 23.25
N TYR A 578 21.96 -37.27 22.42
CA TYR A 578 22.49 -36.00 21.93
C TYR A 578 21.47 -34.88 22.20
N PHE A 579 21.96 -33.65 22.22
CA PHE A 579 21.15 -32.46 22.34
C PHE A 579 21.31 -31.59 21.11
N TYR A 580 20.23 -31.00 20.62
CA TYR A 580 20.32 -29.98 19.58
C TYR A 580 19.71 -28.68 20.08
N GLN A 581 20.37 -27.58 19.77
CA GLN A 581 20.04 -26.25 20.28
C GLN A 581 19.88 -25.27 19.14
N LEU A 582 18.75 -24.57 19.12
CA LEU A 582 18.51 -23.42 18.27
C LEU A 582 18.79 -22.15 19.07
N LYS A 583 19.71 -21.32 18.58
CA LYS A 583 20.01 -20.00 19.10
C LYS A 583 19.79 -18.95 18.02
N THR A 584 19.13 -17.85 18.36
CA THR A 584 18.88 -16.76 17.42
C THR A 584 19.52 -15.44 17.87
N GLY A 585 19.72 -14.52 16.93
CA GLY A 585 20.26 -13.18 17.19
C GLY A 585 19.42 -12.36 18.17
N SER A 586 18.12 -12.64 18.29
CA SER A 586 17.22 -11.99 19.24
C SER A 586 17.30 -12.56 20.67
N GLY A 587 18.23 -13.48 20.93
CA GLY A 587 18.42 -14.09 22.26
C GLY A 587 17.52 -15.30 22.55
N PHE A 588 16.72 -15.79 21.60
CA PHE A 588 15.96 -17.03 21.79
C PHE A 588 16.93 -18.22 21.83
N VAL A 589 16.78 -19.09 22.82
CA VAL A 589 17.53 -20.34 22.96
C VAL A 589 16.56 -21.45 23.36
N GLU A 590 16.45 -22.48 22.53
CA GLU A 590 15.70 -23.70 22.85
C GLU A 590 16.57 -24.92 22.58
N THR A 591 16.57 -25.88 23.50
CA THR A 591 17.34 -27.13 23.41
C THR A 591 16.40 -28.32 23.54
N LYS A 592 16.58 -29.33 22.69
CA LYS A 592 15.84 -30.60 22.77
C LYS A 592 16.78 -31.80 22.71
N LYS A 593 16.30 -32.94 23.21
CA LYS A 593 17.04 -34.20 23.29
C LYS A 593 16.65 -35.15 22.15
N MET A 594 17.63 -35.87 21.63
CA MET A 594 17.46 -36.92 20.64
C MET A 594 18.26 -38.18 20.99
N LEU A 595 17.73 -39.34 20.61
CA LEU A 595 18.36 -40.64 20.81
C LEU A 595 18.75 -41.23 19.45
N LEU A 596 20.05 -41.39 19.22
CA LEU A 596 20.60 -42.11 18.07
C LEU A 596 20.69 -43.60 18.42
N LEU A 597 20.01 -44.44 17.66
CA LEU A 597 20.18 -45.89 17.69
C LEU A 597 20.93 -46.31 16.43
N ARG A 598 21.99 -47.07 16.61
CA ARG A 598 22.72 -47.69 15.52
C ARG A 598 23.20 -49.06 15.90
#